data_AF-A0A8C6WWL0-F1
#
_entry.id   AF-A0A8C6WWL0-F1
#
_cell.length_a   1.000
_cell.length_b   1.000
_cell.length_c   1.000
_cell.angle_alpha   90.00
_cell.angle_beta   90.00
_cell.angle_gamma   90.00
#
_symmetry.space_group_name_H-M   'P 1'
#
loop_
_entity.id
_entity.type
_entity.pdbx_description
1 polymer ?
#
loop_
_entity_poly.entity_id
_entity_poly.type
_entity_poly.pdbx_seq_one_letter_code
_entity_poly.pdbx_strand_id
1 'polypeptide(L)'
;MKFTMKSSGLLLLIAALTCRVALAEDSVVEELQVETLVKPDPCDVLSVMGDTLQIHYMGKLLDGKVIDTSLSRDPLVVELGKRTVIIGLEQSLVGVCAGQKIKATIPAHLAYGKKGYPPTIPGDAALEFEVEVISVSQQTPWQNMVNNVFPIVCLALVPTLLGLVGLYLYKKAAQNQCKKKAKDKKSKKK
;
A
#
# COMPACT_ATOMS: atom_id res chain seq x y z
N MET A 1 -19.70 50.94 -61.00
CA MET A 1 -18.68 51.57 -60.14
C MET A 1 -17.50 50.62 -60.03
N LYS A 2 -16.35 51.00 -60.60
CA LYS A 2 -15.08 50.24 -60.52
C LYS A 2 -14.32 50.70 -59.29
N PHE A 3 -13.82 49.79 -58.46
CA PHE A 3 -12.69 50.07 -57.56
C PHE A 3 -11.72 48.90 -57.61
N THR A 4 -10.69 49.08 -58.44
CA THR A 4 -9.43 48.34 -58.41
C THR A 4 -8.50 49.08 -57.47
N MET A 5 -7.84 48.41 -56.52
CA MET A 5 -6.59 48.92 -55.97
C MET A 5 -5.65 47.76 -55.61
N LYS A 6 -4.39 47.97 -56.01
CA LYS A 6 -3.28 47.03 -56.12
C LYS A 6 -2.11 47.69 -55.39
N SER A 7 -1.52 47.05 -54.38
CA SER A 7 -0.14 47.27 -53.90
C SER A 7 0.06 46.44 -52.63
N SER A 8 0.82 45.33 -52.67
CA SER A 8 2.29 45.30 -52.53
C SER A 8 2.81 46.13 -51.37
N GLY A 9 3.33 45.47 -50.34
CA GLY A 9 4.16 46.13 -49.34
C GLY A 9 4.22 45.41 -47.99
N LEU A 10 5.10 44.41 -47.90
CA LEU A 10 6.07 44.30 -46.80
C LEU A 10 5.52 44.28 -45.34
N LEU A 11 5.32 43.09 -44.79
CA LEU A 11 5.74 42.82 -43.41
C LEU A 11 6.41 41.45 -43.32
N LEU A 12 7.72 41.51 -43.58
CA LEU A 12 8.74 40.54 -43.26
C LEU A 12 8.76 40.26 -41.74
N LEU A 13 9.12 39.01 -41.40
CA LEU A 13 9.74 38.58 -40.13
C LEU A 13 8.84 38.37 -38.90
N ILE A 14 8.00 37.32 -38.94
CA ILE A 14 7.79 36.47 -37.76
C ILE A 14 7.96 35.00 -38.19
N ALA A 15 9.16 34.67 -38.66
CA ALA A 15 9.55 33.30 -39.00
C ALA A 15 10.83 32.93 -38.26
N ALA A 16 10.86 33.16 -36.94
CA ALA A 16 11.90 32.66 -36.04
C ALA A 16 11.51 32.98 -34.60
N LEU A 17 10.58 32.21 -34.00
CA LEU A 17 10.67 31.82 -32.58
C LEU A 17 9.57 30.87 -32.10
N THR A 18 8.90 30.10 -32.96
CA THR A 18 8.37 28.82 -32.49
C THR A 18 9.51 27.81 -32.51
N CYS A 19 10.55 28.06 -31.70
CA CYS A 19 11.29 26.94 -31.14
C CYS A 19 10.23 26.18 -30.34
N ARG A 20 9.59 25.22 -31.01
CA ARG A 20 8.84 24.19 -30.32
C ARG A 20 9.89 23.54 -29.44
N VAL A 21 9.94 23.98 -28.19
CA VAL A 21 10.51 23.19 -27.12
C VAL A 21 9.78 21.87 -27.26
N ALA A 22 10.47 20.89 -27.81
CA ALA A 22 10.15 19.50 -27.61
C ALA A 22 10.37 19.29 -26.11
N LEU A 23 9.40 19.72 -25.30
CA LEU A 23 9.20 19.10 -24.02
C LEU A 23 8.85 17.68 -24.44
N ALA A 24 9.84 16.79 -24.32
CA ALA A 24 9.56 15.40 -24.10
C ALA A 24 8.39 15.39 -23.13
N GLU A 25 7.25 14.88 -23.57
CA GLU A 25 6.18 14.49 -22.66
C GLU A 25 6.82 13.47 -21.73
N ASP A 26 7.39 13.97 -20.64
CA ASP A 26 7.79 13.15 -19.53
C ASP A 26 6.48 12.49 -19.12
N SER A 27 6.37 11.20 -19.38
CA SER A 27 5.16 10.44 -19.15
C SER A 27 5.03 10.28 -17.64
N VAL A 28 4.50 11.32 -16.99
CA VAL A 28 4.31 11.32 -15.55
C VAL A 28 3.17 10.36 -15.26
N VAL A 29 3.51 9.10 -15.01
CA VAL A 29 2.60 8.13 -14.45
C VAL A 29 2.33 8.61 -13.02
N GLU A 30 1.18 9.23 -12.81
CA GLU A 30 0.73 9.75 -11.51
C GLU A 30 -0.12 8.73 -10.74
N GLU A 31 -0.62 7.69 -11.42
CA GLU A 31 -1.52 6.71 -10.82
C GLU A 31 -1.07 5.28 -11.14
N LEU A 32 -1.37 4.37 -10.22
CA LEU A 32 -1.18 2.93 -10.44
C LEU A 32 -2.15 2.45 -11.52
N GLN A 33 -1.62 1.90 -12.61
CA GLN A 33 -2.42 1.31 -13.68
C GLN A 33 -2.24 -0.20 -13.65
N VAL A 34 -3.35 -0.95 -13.60
CA VAL A 34 -3.33 -2.41 -13.60
C VAL A 34 -4.15 -2.91 -14.79
N GLU A 35 -3.48 -3.59 -15.71
CA GLU A 35 -4.05 -4.21 -16.89
C GLU A 35 -4.02 -5.73 -16.72
N THR A 36 -5.12 -6.41 -17.04
CA THR A 36 -5.15 -7.88 -17.05
C THR A 36 -4.70 -8.38 -18.42
N LEU A 37 -3.57 -9.08 -18.47
CA LEU A 37 -3.04 -9.67 -19.70
C LEU A 37 -3.71 -11.02 -20.00
N VAL A 38 -3.87 -11.85 -18.98
CA VAL A 38 -4.49 -13.18 -19.08
C VAL A 38 -5.37 -13.39 -17.86
N LYS A 39 -6.64 -13.72 -18.09
CA LYS A 39 -7.57 -14.15 -17.04
C LYS A 39 -7.89 -15.63 -17.23
N PRO A 40 -7.52 -16.52 -16.29
CA PRO A 40 -7.83 -17.94 -16.38
C PRO A 40 -9.32 -18.20 -16.09
N ASP A 41 -9.83 -19.31 -16.59
CA ASP A 41 -11.15 -19.84 -16.24
C ASP A 41 -10.97 -21.24 -15.63
N PRO A 42 -11.46 -21.51 -14.40
CA PRO A 42 -12.22 -20.62 -13.52
C PRO A 42 -11.34 -19.61 -12.74
N CYS A 43 -11.92 -18.46 -12.39
CA CYS A 43 -11.31 -17.39 -11.57
C CYS A 43 -12.26 -16.98 -10.44
N ASP A 44 -12.61 -17.96 -9.61
CA ASP A 44 -13.63 -17.78 -8.56
C ASP A 44 -13.04 -17.26 -7.24
N VAL A 45 -11.76 -17.57 -6.99
CA VAL A 45 -11.05 -17.19 -5.77
C VAL A 45 -10.19 -15.96 -6.06
N LEU A 46 -10.69 -14.80 -5.63
CA LEU A 46 -9.97 -13.53 -5.74
C LEU A 46 -9.19 -13.25 -4.45
N SER A 47 -7.95 -12.78 -4.61
CA SER A 47 -7.09 -12.37 -3.51
C SER A 47 -7.65 -11.16 -2.77
N VAL A 48 -7.55 -11.18 -1.45
CA VAL A 48 -7.88 -10.04 -0.58
C VAL A 48 -6.74 -9.74 0.38
N MET A 49 -6.80 -8.58 1.04
CA MET A 49 -5.84 -8.22 2.08
C MET A 49 -5.71 -9.34 3.13
N GLY A 50 -4.47 -9.70 3.46
CA GLY A 50 -4.13 -10.82 4.32
C GLY A 50 -3.68 -12.06 3.55
N ASP A 51 -4.19 -12.30 2.33
CA ASP A 51 -3.87 -13.52 1.59
C ASP A 51 -2.38 -13.60 1.23
N THR A 52 -1.89 -14.83 1.07
CA THR A 52 -0.53 -15.11 0.63
C THR A 52 -0.54 -15.54 -0.83
N LEU A 53 0.20 -14.84 -1.66
CA LEU A 53 0.33 -15.13 -3.09
C LEU A 53 1.74 -15.64 -3.38
N GLN A 54 1.84 -16.60 -4.29
CA GLN A 54 3.10 -16.94 -4.95
C GLN A 54 3.06 -16.38 -6.36
N ILE A 55 4.05 -15.58 -6.72
CA ILE A 55 4.09 -14.88 -8.00
C ILE A 55 5.43 -15.09 -8.71
N HIS A 56 5.36 -15.16 -10.04
CA HIS A 56 6.50 -14.79 -10.87
C HIS A 56 6.31 -13.38 -11.40
N TYR A 57 7.40 -12.63 -11.52
CA TYR A 57 7.36 -11.26 -12.02
C TYR A 57 8.59 -10.94 -12.88
N MET A 58 8.42 -9.93 -13.72
CA MET A 58 9.48 -9.22 -14.41
C MET A 58 9.24 -7.73 -14.22
N GLY A 59 10.14 -7.06 -13.50
CA GLY A 59 10.15 -5.62 -13.33
C GLY A 59 11.08 -4.98 -14.35
N LYS A 60 10.64 -3.89 -14.97
CA LYS A 60 11.42 -3.08 -15.90
C LYS A 60 11.14 -1.59 -15.72
N LEU A 61 12.07 -0.76 -16.15
CA LEU A 61 11.86 0.67 -16.33
C LEU A 61 10.97 0.91 -17.57
N LEU A 62 10.36 2.09 -17.67
CA LEU A 62 9.53 2.45 -18.84
C LEU A 62 10.30 2.49 -20.16
N ASP A 63 11.64 2.63 -20.11
CA ASP A 63 12.52 2.50 -21.27
C ASP A 63 12.75 1.05 -21.72
N GLY A 64 12.16 0.08 -21.01
CA GLY A 64 12.26 -1.36 -21.29
C GLY A 64 13.43 -2.06 -20.61
N LYS A 65 14.32 -1.34 -19.90
CA LYS A 65 15.42 -1.95 -19.16
C LYS A 65 14.90 -2.80 -18.01
N VAL A 66 15.13 -4.11 -18.08
CA VAL A 66 14.78 -5.06 -17.00
C VAL A 66 15.63 -4.75 -15.76
N ILE A 67 14.96 -4.57 -14.62
CA ILE A 67 15.60 -4.30 -13.32
C ILE A 67 15.74 -5.57 -12.49
N ASP A 68 14.76 -6.48 -12.58
CA ASP A 68 14.74 -7.75 -11.88
C ASP A 68 13.69 -8.70 -12.49
N THR A 69 13.93 -10.00 -12.37
CA THR A 69 12.99 -11.05 -12.82
C THR A 69 13.08 -12.27 -11.92
N SER A 70 11.95 -12.87 -11.57
CA SER A 70 11.91 -14.11 -10.79
C SER A 70 11.90 -15.37 -11.66
N LEU A 71 11.87 -15.28 -12.99
CA LEU A 71 11.67 -16.44 -13.88
C LEU A 71 12.79 -17.49 -13.77
N SER A 72 13.97 -17.12 -13.28
CA SER A 72 15.11 -18.02 -13.09
C SER A 72 15.25 -18.57 -11.66
N ARG A 73 14.29 -18.31 -10.77
CA ARG A 73 14.32 -18.67 -9.34
C ARG A 73 12.93 -19.11 -8.87
N ASP A 74 12.83 -19.53 -7.60
CA ASP A 74 11.54 -19.89 -7.01
C ASP A 74 10.56 -18.70 -6.99
N PRO A 75 9.24 -18.95 -7.05
CA PRO A 75 8.23 -17.90 -6.95
C PRO A 75 8.39 -17.03 -5.71
N LEU A 76 8.19 -15.71 -5.88
CA LEU A 76 8.20 -14.79 -4.76
C LEU A 76 6.91 -14.97 -3.95
N VAL A 77 7.05 -15.12 -2.64
CA VAL A 77 5.93 -15.17 -1.70
C VAL A 77 5.61 -13.75 -1.22
N VAL A 78 4.37 -13.30 -1.44
CA VAL A 78 3.88 -11.98 -1.03
C VAL A 78 2.68 -12.15 -0.13
N GLU A 79 2.75 -11.60 1.09
CA GLU A 79 1.60 -11.50 2.00
C GLU A 79 0.97 -10.12 1.88
N LEU A 80 -0.28 -10.05 1.42
CA LEU A 80 -0.96 -8.79 1.19
C LEU A 80 -1.23 -8.06 2.52
N GLY A 81 -0.77 -6.82 2.61
CA GLY A 81 -0.90 -5.95 3.78
C GLY A 81 0.32 -5.97 4.71
N LYS A 82 1.37 -6.74 4.37
CA LYS A 82 2.64 -6.77 5.13
C LYS A 82 3.69 -5.82 4.56
N ARG A 83 3.50 -5.26 3.37
CA ARG A 83 4.45 -4.37 2.69
C ARG A 83 5.85 -5.00 2.54
N THR A 84 5.89 -6.29 2.22
CA THR A 84 7.16 -7.01 1.93
C THR A 84 7.72 -6.65 0.56
N VAL A 85 6.88 -6.10 -0.32
CA VAL A 85 7.23 -5.55 -1.63
C VAL A 85 6.84 -4.08 -1.71
N ILE A 86 7.22 -3.40 -2.80
CA ILE A 86 6.81 -2.01 -3.03
C ILE A 86 5.28 -1.87 -3.04
N ILE A 87 4.79 -0.72 -2.57
CA ILE A 87 3.37 -0.49 -2.29
C ILE A 87 2.52 -0.71 -3.55
N GLY A 88 2.96 -0.21 -4.71
CA GLY A 88 2.22 -0.36 -5.96
C GLY A 88 2.12 -1.80 -6.45
N LEU A 89 3.12 -2.64 -6.17
CA LEU A 89 3.10 -4.06 -6.53
C LEU A 89 2.18 -4.85 -5.60
N GLU A 90 2.16 -4.53 -4.30
CA GLU A 90 1.20 -5.13 -3.38
C GLU A 90 -0.24 -4.74 -3.74
N GLN A 91 -0.47 -3.47 -4.11
CA GLN A 91 -1.79 -2.98 -4.52
C GLN A 91 -2.28 -3.59 -5.84
N SER A 92 -1.39 -3.88 -6.79
CA SER A 92 -1.79 -4.50 -8.07
C SER A 92 -2.21 -5.97 -7.92
N LEU A 93 -1.84 -6.62 -6.82
CA LEU A 93 -2.15 -8.02 -6.51
C LEU A 93 -3.46 -8.21 -5.75
N VAL A 94 -4.29 -7.18 -5.62
CA VAL A 94 -5.59 -7.26 -4.96
C VAL A 94 -6.67 -7.59 -5.99
N GLY A 95 -7.52 -8.57 -5.69
CA GLY A 95 -8.59 -8.97 -6.59
C GLY A 95 -8.12 -9.78 -7.79
N VAL A 96 -6.98 -10.47 -7.67
CA VAL A 96 -6.46 -11.38 -8.71
C VAL A 96 -6.64 -12.85 -8.30
N CYS A 97 -6.69 -13.75 -9.27
CA CYS A 97 -6.82 -15.19 -9.05
C CYS A 97 -5.56 -15.95 -9.48
N ALA A 98 -5.43 -17.20 -9.02
CA ALA A 98 -4.36 -18.09 -9.43
C ALA A 98 -4.41 -18.34 -10.95
N GLY A 99 -3.26 -18.26 -11.62
CA GLY A 99 -3.10 -18.35 -13.07
C GLY A 99 -3.28 -17.02 -13.82
N GLN A 100 -3.69 -15.94 -13.14
CA GLN A 100 -3.86 -14.63 -13.77
C GLN A 100 -2.52 -13.98 -14.08
N LYS A 101 -2.42 -13.36 -15.26
CA LYS A 101 -1.29 -12.49 -15.63
C LYS A 101 -1.76 -11.05 -15.69
N ILE A 102 -1.03 -10.17 -15.00
CA ILE A 102 -1.31 -8.74 -14.96
C ILE A 102 -0.08 -7.95 -15.36
N LYS A 103 -0.30 -6.74 -15.85
CA LYS A 103 0.71 -5.72 -16.05
C LYS A 103 0.37 -4.54 -15.15
N ALA A 104 1.30 -4.15 -14.31
CA ALA A 104 1.17 -3.04 -13.38
C ALA A 104 2.18 -1.94 -13.71
N THR A 105 1.69 -0.76 -14.09
CA THR A 105 2.51 0.44 -14.25
C THR A 105 2.44 1.23 -12.94
N ILE A 106 3.55 1.26 -12.22
CA ILE A 106 3.67 1.76 -10.86
C ILE A 106 4.37 3.14 -10.89
N PRO A 107 3.71 4.20 -10.42
CA PRO A 107 4.31 5.52 -10.34
C PRO A 107 5.42 5.55 -9.27
N ALA A 108 6.37 6.47 -9.41
CA ALA A 108 7.56 6.50 -8.55
C ALA A 108 7.23 6.54 -7.05
N HIS A 109 6.21 7.29 -6.64
CA HIS A 109 5.81 7.43 -5.24
C HIS A 109 5.22 6.15 -4.61
N LEU A 110 4.76 5.18 -5.43
CA LEU A 110 4.35 3.84 -5.00
C LEU A 110 5.46 2.79 -5.18
N ALA A 111 6.62 3.19 -5.71
CA ALA A 111 7.81 2.39 -5.90
C ALA A 111 8.96 2.86 -4.99
N TYR A 112 10.03 3.43 -5.56
CA TYR A 112 11.24 3.86 -4.83
C TYR A 112 11.35 5.38 -4.63
N GLY A 113 10.37 6.14 -5.11
CA GLY A 113 10.25 7.59 -4.99
C GLY A 113 11.46 8.36 -5.55
N LYS A 114 11.64 9.58 -5.04
CA LYS A 114 12.74 10.50 -5.41
C LYS A 114 14.13 9.92 -5.22
N LYS A 115 14.28 8.98 -4.28
CA LYS A 115 15.59 8.39 -3.95
C LYS A 115 16.00 7.32 -4.98
N GLY A 116 15.02 6.63 -5.58
CA GLY A 116 15.30 5.47 -6.43
C GLY A 116 15.98 4.33 -5.66
N TYR A 117 16.61 3.43 -6.41
CA TYR A 117 17.46 2.35 -5.90
C TYR A 117 18.75 2.27 -6.74
N PRO A 118 19.71 3.19 -6.53
CA PRO A 118 20.93 3.24 -7.34
C PRO A 118 21.82 2.00 -7.14
N PRO A 119 22.55 1.55 -8.18
CA PRO A 119 22.63 2.14 -9.53
C PRO A 119 21.54 1.66 -10.50
N THR A 120 20.65 0.75 -10.07
CA THR A 120 19.74 0.03 -10.96
C THR A 120 18.50 0.86 -11.33
N ILE A 121 17.92 1.57 -10.36
CA ILE A 121 16.66 2.32 -10.50
C ILE A 121 16.94 3.80 -10.19
N PRO A 122 16.77 4.71 -11.15
CA PRO A 122 16.95 6.14 -10.90
C PRO A 122 15.87 6.70 -9.96
N GLY A 123 16.14 7.87 -9.39
CA GLY A 123 15.12 8.62 -8.65
C GLY A 123 13.95 9.02 -9.55
N ASP A 124 12.75 9.09 -8.97
CA ASP A 124 11.52 9.46 -9.67
C ASP A 124 11.15 8.54 -10.85
N ALA A 125 11.74 7.34 -10.90
CA ALA A 125 11.44 6.35 -11.93
C ALA A 125 10.09 5.65 -11.67
N ALA A 126 9.22 5.67 -12.67
CA ALA A 126 8.09 4.74 -12.76
C ALA A 126 8.57 3.36 -13.23
N LEU A 127 7.88 2.32 -12.77
CA LEU A 127 8.22 0.93 -13.04
C LEU A 127 7.05 0.21 -13.73
N GLU A 128 7.37 -0.71 -14.61
CA GLU A 128 6.41 -1.64 -15.19
C GLU A 128 6.70 -3.05 -14.68
N PHE A 129 5.69 -3.70 -14.12
CA PHE A 129 5.77 -5.08 -13.66
C PHE A 129 4.79 -5.95 -14.43
N GLU A 130 5.32 -6.98 -15.08
CA GLU A 130 4.52 -8.09 -15.58
C GLU A 130 4.54 -9.18 -14.52
N VAL A 131 3.37 -9.63 -14.07
CA VAL A 131 3.22 -10.57 -12.96
C VAL A 131 2.32 -11.72 -13.36
N GLU A 132 2.75 -12.93 -13.03
CA GLU A 132 2.00 -14.16 -13.16
C GLU A 132 1.74 -14.74 -11.77
N VAL A 133 0.47 -14.88 -11.41
CA VAL A 133 0.06 -15.44 -10.12
C VAL A 133 0.07 -16.95 -10.23
N ILE A 134 0.91 -17.61 -9.43
CA ILE A 134 1.03 -19.07 -9.41
C ILE A 134 -0.02 -19.68 -8.49
N SER A 135 -0.17 -19.12 -7.29
CA SER A 135 -1.17 -19.58 -6.32
C SER A 135 -1.63 -18.45 -5.40
N VAL A 136 -2.84 -18.62 -4.88
CA VAL A 136 -3.44 -17.75 -3.86
C VAL A 136 -3.84 -18.64 -2.68
N SER A 137 -3.23 -18.38 -1.52
CA SER A 137 -3.55 -19.05 -0.26
C SER A 137 -4.33 -18.09 0.61
N GLN A 138 -5.63 -18.35 0.76
CA GLN A 138 -6.53 -17.49 1.52
C GLN A 138 -6.26 -17.59 3.03
N GLN A 139 -6.37 -16.47 3.74
CA GLN A 139 -6.39 -16.52 5.19
C GLN A 139 -7.63 -17.26 5.69
N THR A 140 -7.44 -18.18 6.63
CA THR A 140 -8.59 -18.86 7.23
C THR A 140 -9.41 -17.84 8.04
N PRO A 141 -10.75 -17.99 8.12
CA PRO A 141 -11.60 -17.10 8.91
C PRO A 141 -11.14 -16.98 10.37
N TRP A 142 -10.56 -18.05 10.91
CA TRP A 142 -10.01 -18.07 12.26
C TRP A 142 -8.72 -17.25 12.40
N GLN A 143 -7.83 -17.29 11.39
CA GLN A 143 -6.64 -16.43 11.35
C GLN A 143 -7.03 -14.95 11.30
N ASN A 144 -8.03 -14.60 10.49
CA ASN A 144 -8.59 -13.24 10.46
C ASN A 144 -9.12 -12.81 11.83
N MET A 145 -9.82 -13.71 12.54
CA MET A 145 -10.33 -13.44 13.88
C MET A 145 -9.20 -13.24 14.89
N VAL A 146 -8.18 -14.10 14.90
CA VAL A 146 -7.06 -14.00 15.84
C VAL A 146 -6.19 -12.78 15.55
N ASN A 147 -5.96 -12.42 14.28
CA ASN A 147 -5.12 -11.27 13.94
C ASN A 147 -5.82 -9.92 14.19
N ASN A 148 -7.15 -9.84 14.01
CA ASN A 148 -7.88 -8.57 14.11
C ASN A 148 -8.66 -8.41 15.43
N VAL A 149 -9.33 -9.46 15.90
CA VAL A 149 -10.26 -9.36 17.05
C VAL A 149 -9.53 -9.59 18.37
N PHE A 150 -8.68 -10.60 18.44
CA PHE A 150 -8.03 -10.99 19.68
C PHE A 150 -7.17 -9.88 20.31
N PRO A 151 -6.34 -9.10 19.57
CA PRO A 151 -5.57 -8.01 20.14
C PRO A 151 -6.47 -6.92 20.73
N ILE A 152 -7.55 -6.55 20.04
CA ILE A 152 -8.50 -5.53 20.51
C ILE A 152 -9.20 -6.01 21.78
N VAL A 153 -9.63 -7.27 21.81
CA VAL A 153 -10.25 -7.89 22.98
C VAL A 153 -9.27 -7.91 24.14
N CYS A 154 -8.02 -8.32 23.94
CA CYS A 154 -6.99 -8.28 24.99
C CYS A 154 -6.72 -6.85 25.49
N LEU A 155 -6.62 -5.87 24.58
CA LEU A 155 -6.41 -4.46 24.93
C LEU A 155 -7.58 -3.85 25.70
N ALA A 156 -8.81 -4.35 25.54
CA ALA A 156 -9.95 -3.92 26.33
C ALA A 156 -10.09 -4.68 27.66
N LEU A 157 -9.88 -6.00 27.63
CA LEU A 157 -10.07 -6.87 28.80
C LEU A 157 -8.98 -6.68 29.86
N VAL A 158 -7.71 -6.51 29.47
CA VAL A 158 -6.61 -6.37 30.44
C VAL A 158 -6.75 -5.09 31.29
N PRO A 159 -6.96 -3.89 30.72
CA PRO A 159 -7.16 -2.68 31.50
C PRO A 159 -8.44 -2.68 32.32
N THR A 160 -9.52 -3.28 31.82
CA THR A 160 -10.77 -3.39 32.58
C THR A 160 -10.61 -4.31 33.78
N LEU A 161 -9.93 -5.45 33.64
CA LEU A 161 -9.57 -6.32 34.77
C LEU A 161 -8.67 -5.61 35.78
N LEU A 162 -7.62 -4.93 35.34
CA LEU A 162 -6.74 -4.16 36.22
C LEU A 162 -7.49 -3.03 36.94
N GLY A 163 -8.40 -2.35 36.23
CA GLY A 163 -9.27 -1.32 36.80
C GLY A 163 -10.22 -1.88 37.86
N LEU A 164 -10.85 -3.03 37.60
CA LEU A 164 -11.73 -3.70 38.58
C LEU A 164 -10.95 -4.18 39.81
N VAL A 165 -9.77 -4.78 39.60
CA VAL A 165 -8.87 -5.18 40.70
C VAL A 165 -8.44 -3.95 41.51
N GLY A 166 -8.05 -2.86 40.84
CA GLY A 166 -7.71 -1.59 41.49
C GLY A 166 -8.87 -1.01 42.30
N LEU A 167 -10.08 -1.01 41.76
CA LEU A 167 -11.28 -0.52 42.43
C LEU A 167 -11.66 -1.39 43.64
N TYR A 168 -11.51 -2.71 43.51
CA TYR A 168 -11.68 -3.64 44.61
C TYR A 168 -10.67 -3.39 45.74
N LEU A 169 -9.39 -3.23 45.41
CA LEU A 169 -8.33 -2.93 46.38
C LEU A 169 -8.56 -1.56 47.06
N TYR A 170 -8.97 -0.54 46.31
CA TYR A 170 -9.33 0.78 46.85
C TYR A 170 -10.47 0.67 47.87
N LYS A 171 -11.56 -0.02 47.51
CA LYS A 171 -12.71 -0.21 48.39
C LYS A 171 -12.34 -1.01 49.64
N LYS A 172 -11.51 -2.05 49.49
CA LYS A 172 -11.00 -2.88 50.60
C LYS A 172 -10.11 -2.07 51.55
N ALA A 173 -9.22 -1.23 51.03
CA ALA A 173 -8.39 -0.34 51.84
C ALA A 173 -9.23 0.69 52.61
N ALA A 174 -10.22 1.31 51.97
CA ALA A 174 -11.13 2.27 52.61
C ALA A 174 -11.94 1.64 53.78
N GLN A 175 -12.42 0.40 53.61
CA GLN A 175 -13.12 -0.33 54.68
C GLN A 175 -12.22 -0.63 55.87
N ASN A 176 -10.95 -1.00 55.64
CA ASN A 176 -9.99 -1.29 56.70
C ASN A 176 -9.63 -0.05 57.53
N GLN A 177 -9.53 1.13 56.91
CA GLN A 177 -9.32 2.40 57.61
C GLN A 177 -10.47 2.74 58.55
N CYS A 178 -11.72 2.52 58.13
CA CYS A 178 -12.90 2.71 59.00
C CYS A 178 -12.90 1.73 60.19
N LYS A 179 -12.54 0.46 59.94
CA LYS A 179 -12.43 -0.55 61.01
C LYS A 179 -11.34 -0.22 62.03
N LYS A 180 -10.18 0.29 61.58
CA LYS A 180 -9.07 0.68 62.48
C LYS A 180 -9.44 1.90 63.33
N LYS A 181 -9.98 2.97 62.71
CA LYS A 181 -10.49 4.16 63.43
C LYS A 181 -11.58 3.82 64.46
N ALA A 182 -12.43 2.82 64.18
CA ALA A 182 -13.45 2.36 65.12
C ALA A 182 -12.87 1.57 66.31
N LYS A 183 -11.83 0.74 66.09
CA LYS A 183 -11.13 0.02 67.17
C LYS A 183 -10.35 0.95 68.09
N ASP A 184 -9.65 1.96 67.53
CA ASP A 184 -8.87 2.91 68.31
C ASP A 184 -9.75 3.81 69.22
N LYS A 185 -10.94 4.21 68.72
CA LYS A 185 -11.94 4.92 69.53
C LYS A 185 -12.54 4.07 70.66
N LYS A 186 -12.61 2.75 70.50
CA LYS A 186 -13.11 1.82 71.53
C LYS A 186 -12.06 1.54 72.62
N SER A 187 -10.77 1.58 72.27
CA SER A 187 -9.65 1.40 73.19
C SER A 187 -9.44 2.60 74.13
N LYS A 188 -9.58 3.84 73.61
CA LYS A 188 -9.45 5.08 74.42
C LYS A 188 -10.61 5.38 75.38
N LYS A 189 -11.68 4.57 75.37
CA LYS A 189 -12.89 4.77 76.21
C LYS A 189 -13.00 3.74 77.35
N LYS A 190 -11.94 2.97 77.57
CA LYS A 190 -11.73 2.04 78.68
C LYS A 190 -10.54 2.53 79.49
#